data_AF-K2AH27-F1
#
_entry.id   AF-K2AH27-F1
#
_cell.length_a   1.000
_cell.length_b   1.000
_cell.length_c   1.000
_cell.angle_alpha   90.00
_cell.angle_beta   90.00
_cell.angle_gamma   90.00
#
_symmetry.space_group_name_H-M   'P 1'
#
loop_
_entity.id
_entity.type
_entity.pdbx_description
1 polymer ?
#
loop_
_entity_poly.entity_id
_entity_poly.type
_entity_poly.pdbx_seq_one_letter_code
_entity_poly.pdbx_strand_id
1 'polypeptide(L)'
;MTFSQARHTTKTREINGTETPHTVYKPFGDIVAGPMHREKGFLIAEIDITTVQAARRKFDATGHYARPDVFRLSVNRAAMRPVSFSD
;
A
#
# COMPACT_ATOMS: atom_id res chain seq x y z
N MET A 1 7.98 -28.62 -14.73
CA MET A 1 8.77 -27.54 -15.32
C MET A 1 8.31 -26.24 -14.67
N THR A 2 9.17 -25.64 -13.86
CA THR A 2 8.84 -24.47 -13.03
C THR A 2 9.03 -23.22 -13.87
N PHE A 3 7.93 -22.58 -14.27
CA PHE A 3 7.98 -21.27 -14.91
C PHE A 3 8.43 -20.24 -13.87
N SER A 4 9.69 -19.83 -13.96
CA SER A 4 10.20 -18.62 -13.29
C SER A 4 9.43 -17.42 -13.85
N GLN A 5 8.44 -16.95 -13.09
CA GLN A 5 7.65 -15.75 -13.40
C GLN A 5 8.60 -14.62 -13.80
N ALA A 6 8.52 -14.24 -15.08
CA ALA A 6 9.42 -13.29 -15.69
C ALA A 6 9.15 -11.90 -15.09
N ARG A 7 10.22 -11.29 -14.61
CA ARG A 7 10.32 -9.88 -14.24
C ARG A 7 9.99 -9.03 -15.47
N HIS A 8 8.73 -8.69 -15.69
CA HIS A 8 8.34 -7.80 -16.78
C HIS A 8 8.51 -6.35 -16.34
N THR A 9 9.76 -5.88 -16.44
CA THR A 9 10.13 -4.48 -16.27
C THR A 9 10.33 -3.88 -17.65
N THR A 10 9.33 -3.18 -18.18
CA THR A 10 9.47 -2.43 -19.44
C THR A 10 10.34 -1.21 -19.17
N LYS A 11 11.58 -1.22 -19.68
CA LYS A 11 12.62 -0.22 -19.42
C LYS A 11 12.51 0.91 -20.45
N THR A 12 12.21 2.14 -20.02
CA THR A 12 12.22 3.33 -20.88
C THR A 12 13.26 4.32 -20.34
N ARG A 13 14.21 4.77 -21.18
CA ARG A 13 15.36 5.58 -20.74
C ARG A 13 15.00 7.01 -20.28
N GLU A 14 15.88 7.47 -19.39
CA GLU A 14 16.17 8.79 -18.80
C GLU A 14 15.07 9.52 -18.00
N ILE A 15 15.32 9.66 -16.69
CA ILE A 15 15.17 10.85 -15.82
C ILE A 15 15.77 10.56 -14.43
N ASN A 16 16.28 11.59 -13.75
CA ASN A 16 16.88 11.56 -12.41
C ASN A 16 15.93 10.90 -11.38
N GLY A 17 16.27 9.71 -10.91
CA GLY A 17 15.43 8.92 -10.01
C GLY A 17 15.33 9.50 -8.61
N THR A 18 14.11 9.52 -8.06
CA THR A 18 13.87 9.69 -6.62
C THR A 18 14.63 8.62 -5.82
N GLU A 19 15.19 8.98 -4.67
CA GLU A 19 15.98 8.03 -3.83
C GLU A 19 15.13 6.87 -3.29
N THR A 20 13.81 7.05 -3.23
CA THR A 20 12.88 6.07 -2.66
C THR A 20 12.63 4.91 -3.63
N PRO A 21 12.91 3.65 -3.24
CA PRO A 21 12.52 2.49 -4.04
C PRO A 21 11.01 2.28 -4.06
N HIS A 22 10.49 1.83 -5.20
CA HIS A 22 9.10 1.42 -5.32
C HIS A 22 9.01 -0.11 -5.22
N THR A 23 8.09 -0.63 -4.41
CA THR A 23 7.90 -2.08 -4.19
C THR A 23 6.42 -2.35 -3.92
N VAL A 24 5.92 -3.50 -4.38
CA VAL A 24 4.57 -4.01 -4.09
C VAL A 24 4.70 -5.22 -3.16
N TYR A 25 3.92 -5.24 -2.09
CA TYR A 25 3.92 -6.31 -1.08
C TYR A 25 2.58 -7.05 -1.03
N LYS A 26 2.62 -8.34 -0.69
CA LYS A 26 1.45 -9.13 -0.33
C LYS A 26 0.93 -8.71 1.06
N PRO A 27 -0.33 -9.01 1.41
CA PRO A 27 -0.87 -8.75 2.75
C PRO A 27 -0.06 -9.35 3.91
N PHE A 28 0.73 -10.39 3.67
CA PHE A 28 1.62 -11.00 4.68
C PHE A 28 3.06 -10.46 4.66
N GLY A 29 3.38 -9.50 3.79
CA GLY A 29 4.70 -8.86 3.73
C GLY A 29 5.68 -9.43 2.69
N ASP A 30 5.30 -10.47 1.94
CA ASP A 30 6.14 -10.96 0.83
C ASP A 30 6.19 -9.94 -0.32
N ILE A 31 7.33 -9.82 -1.01
CA ILE A 31 7.45 -8.94 -2.18
C ILE A 31 6.78 -9.58 -3.40
N VAL A 32 5.94 -8.81 -4.12
CA VAL A 32 5.30 -9.20 -5.38
C VAL A 32 6.00 -8.58 -6.58
N ALA A 33 6.45 -7.32 -6.46
CA ALA A 33 7.17 -6.62 -7.51
C ALA A 33 8.13 -5.58 -6.92
N GLY A 34 9.28 -5.38 -7.55
CA GLY A 34 10.34 -4.49 -7.06
C GLY A 34 11.36 -5.19 -6.14
N PRO A 35 12.23 -4.44 -5.45
CA PRO A 35 12.31 -2.98 -5.46
C PRO A 35 12.85 -2.42 -6.78
N MET A 36 12.22 -1.38 -7.32
CA MET A 36 12.73 -0.64 -8.48
C MET A 36 13.47 0.60 -7.98
N HIS A 37 14.79 0.61 -8.17
CA HIS A 37 15.68 1.69 -7.74
C HIS A 37 16.14 2.50 -8.94
N ARG A 38 15.99 3.83 -8.88
CA ARG A 38 16.59 4.78 -9.85
C ARG A 38 16.39 4.38 -11.32
N GLU A 39 15.28 3.68 -11.61
CA GLU A 39 14.93 3.18 -12.93
C GLU A 39 13.53 3.69 -13.30
N LYS A 40 13.39 4.19 -14.52
CA LYS A 40 12.09 4.53 -15.11
C LYS A 40 11.51 3.26 -15.73
N GLY A 41 10.34 2.86 -15.25
CA GLY A 41 9.63 1.69 -15.72
C GLY A 41 8.30 1.53 -14.97
N PHE A 42 7.58 0.48 -15.31
CA PHE A 42 6.36 0.09 -14.61
C PHE A 42 6.64 -1.12 -13.71
N LEU A 43 6.18 -1.05 -12.46
CA LEU A 43 6.01 -2.23 -11.61
C LEU A 43 4.57 -2.71 -11.76
N ILE A 44 4.40 -3.87 -12.39
CA ILE A 44 3.09 -4.50 -12.59
C ILE A 44 3.05 -5.76 -11.73
N ALA A 45 1.95 -5.93 -11.00
CA ALA A 45 1.72 -7.06 -10.12
C ALA A 45 0.28 -7.54 -10.26
N GLU A 46 0.09 -8.85 -10.38
CA GLU A 46 -1.22 -9.48 -10.24
C GLU A 46 -1.57 -9.65 -8.76
N ILE A 47 -2.80 -9.30 -8.40
CA ILE A 47 -3.27 -9.30 -7.01
C ILE A 47 -4.36 -10.35 -6.85
N ASP A 48 -4.11 -11.31 -5.98
CA ASP A 48 -5.14 -12.25 -5.50
C ASP A 48 -5.82 -11.69 -4.25
N ILE A 49 -7.04 -11.19 -4.44
CA ILE A 49 -7.87 -10.59 -3.37
C ILE A 49 -8.30 -11.60 -2.30
N THR A 50 -8.28 -12.90 -2.58
CA THR A 50 -8.71 -13.93 -1.62
C THR A 50 -7.75 -14.00 -0.43
N THR A 51 -6.49 -13.63 -0.62
CA THR A 51 -5.44 -13.61 0.41
C THR A 51 -5.72 -12.59 1.53
N VAL A 52 -6.51 -11.54 1.25
CA VAL A 52 -6.85 -10.48 2.22
C VAL A 52 -7.66 -11.06 3.39
N GLN A 53 -8.57 -11.99 3.12
CA GLN A 53 -9.38 -12.60 4.19
C GLN A 53 -8.50 -13.38 5.17
N ALA A 54 -7.53 -14.15 4.66
CA ALA A 54 -6.60 -14.88 5.50
C ALA A 54 -5.73 -13.93 6.34
N ALA A 55 -5.26 -12.83 5.77
CA ALA A 55 -4.46 -11.82 6.49
C ALA A 55 -5.27 -11.15 7.61
N ARG A 56 -6.50 -10.70 7.30
CA ARG A 56 -7.45 -10.16 8.28
C ARG A 56 -7.77 -11.14 9.41
N ARG A 57 -7.92 -12.43 9.11
CA ARG A 57 -8.15 -13.46 10.14
C ARG A 57 -6.96 -13.60 11.09
N LYS A 58 -5.73 -13.42 10.60
CA LYS A 58 -4.54 -13.43 11.47
C LYS A 58 -4.44 -12.16 12.31
N PHE A 59 -4.75 -10.99 11.74
CA PHE A 59 -4.69 -9.73 12.46
C PHE A 59 -5.70 -8.71 11.93
N ASP A 60 -6.58 -8.26 12.82
CA ASP A 60 -7.64 -7.30 12.52
C ASP A 60 -7.71 -6.21 13.59
N ALA A 61 -6.93 -5.14 13.38
CA ALA A 61 -6.76 -4.05 14.34
C ALA A 61 -8.06 -3.26 14.62
N THR A 62 -8.98 -3.17 13.64
CA THR A 62 -10.23 -2.40 13.79
C THR A 62 -11.46 -3.28 14.05
N GLY A 63 -11.30 -4.60 14.13
CA GLY A 63 -12.35 -5.55 14.49
C GLY A 63 -12.05 -6.27 15.80
N HIS A 64 -11.70 -7.57 15.73
CA HIS A 64 -11.55 -8.42 16.92
C HIS A 64 -10.54 -7.89 17.95
N TYR A 65 -9.51 -7.15 17.51
CA TYR A 65 -8.51 -6.57 18.40
C TYR A 65 -8.79 -5.10 18.79
N ALA A 66 -9.92 -4.51 18.37
CA ALA A 66 -10.17 -3.08 18.49
C ALA A 66 -10.38 -2.56 19.93
N ARG A 67 -10.58 -3.42 20.94
CA ARG A 67 -10.84 -3.08 22.36
C ARG A 67 -11.61 -1.76 22.53
N PRO A 68 -12.85 -1.68 22.00
CA PRO A 68 -13.64 -0.44 22.01
C PRO A 68 -14.04 0.01 23.42
N ASP A 69 -13.89 -0.87 24.42
CA ASP A 69 -14.03 -0.60 25.84
C ASP A 69 -12.86 0.22 26.42
N VAL A 70 -11.70 0.22 25.76
CA VAL A 70 -10.50 0.96 26.18
C VAL A 70 -10.28 2.21 25.34
N PHE A 71 -10.33 2.08 24.01
CA PHE A 71 -10.04 3.17 23.08
C PHE A 71 -11.18 3.39 22.08
N ARG A 72 -11.49 4.66 21.81
CA ARG A 72 -12.40 5.07 20.74
C ARG A 72 -11.84 6.26 19.98
N LEU A 73 -11.70 6.11 18.66
CA LEU A 73 -11.34 7.20 17.76
C LEU A 73 -12.60 7.84 17.18
N SER A 74 -12.75 9.17 17.33
CA SER A 74 -13.76 9.96 16.62
C SER A 74 -13.07 10.88 15.62
N VAL A 75 -13.64 11.00 14.41
CA VAL A 75 -13.08 11.81 13.33
C VAL A 75 -14.11 12.84 12.90
N ASN A 76 -13.79 14.13 13.04
CA ASN A 76 -14.57 15.21 12.43
C ASN A 76 -14.27 15.24 10.93
N ARG A 77 -15.29 14.99 10.11
CA ARG A 77 -15.17 14.99 8.64
C ARG A 77 -15.67 16.28 7.99
N ALA A 78 -16.05 17.28 8.78
CA ALA A 78 -16.48 18.57 8.25
C ALA A 78 -15.31 19.26 7.53
N ALA A 79 -15.58 19.85 6.36
CA ALA A 79 -14.61 20.71 5.70
C ALA A 79 -14.37 21.95 6.58
N MET A 80 -13.17 22.06 7.15
CA MET A 80 -12.78 23.20 7.98
C MET A 80 -12.29 24.36 7.10
N ARG A 81 -12.87 25.53 7.28
CA ARG A 81 -12.37 26.76 6.66
C ARG A 81 -11.18 27.28 7.46
N PRO A 82 -10.06 27.65 6.82
CA PRO A 82 -8.90 28.19 7.53
C PRO A 82 -9.17 29.53 8.23
N VAL A 83 -10.13 30.32 7.72
CA VAL A 83 -10.47 31.66 8.23
C VAL A 83 -11.99 31.88 8.15
N SER A 84 -12.54 32.54 9.18
CA SER A 84 -13.91 33.07 9.23
C SER A 84 -13.88 34.53 9.69
N PHE A 85 -14.57 35.42 8.99
CA PHE A 85 -14.69 36.83 9.37
C PHE A 85 -16.06 37.10 10.01
N SER A 86 -16.09 37.97 11.01
CA SER A 86 -17.30 38.50 11.63
C SER A 86 -17.19 40.02 11.65
N ASP A 87 -18.12 40.70 10.99
CA ASP A 87 -18.29 42.16 11.04
C ASP A 87 -19.21 42.59 12.19
#